data_AF-A0A081N8T3-F1
#
_entry.id   AF-A0A081N8T3-F1
#
_cell.length_a   1.000
_cell.length_b   1.000
_cell.length_c   1.000
_cell.angle_alpha   90.00
_cell.angle_beta   90.00
_cell.angle_gamma   90.00
#
_symmetry.space_group_name_H-M   'P 1'
#
loop_
_entity.id
_entity.type
_entity.pdbx_description
1 polymer ?
#
loop_
_entity_poly.entity_id
_entity_poly.type
_entity_poly.pdbx_seq_one_letter_code
_entity_poly.pdbx_strand_id
1 'polypeptide(L)'
;MMKLSGKKRVLPGIFTALHTFGRDLKWNVHVHLSITCGGLTDDKNTWKEIFFSKQVLMPMWRYEVINLLRQAFIRGELELPKSLKKAGASKTTFNR
;
A
#
# COMPACT_ATOMS: atom_id res chain seq x y z
N MET A 1 -0.96 5.58 -4.28
CA MET A 1 -0.74 5.44 -5.75
C MET A 1 -1.90 6.00 -6.54
N MET A 2 -3.13 5.52 -6.35
CA MET A 2 -4.34 6.05 -7.03
C MET A 2 -4.58 7.55 -6.80
N LYS A 3 -4.31 8.07 -5.59
CA LYS A 3 -4.36 9.52 -5.31
C LYS A 3 -3.39 10.34 -6.19
N LEU A 4 -2.25 9.79 -6.58
CA LEU A 4 -1.25 10.46 -7.42
C LEU A 4 -1.59 10.34 -8.91
N SER A 5 -2.08 9.18 -9.36
CA SER A 5 -2.50 8.97 -10.75
C SER A 5 -3.81 9.67 -11.09
N GLY A 6 -4.76 9.74 -10.15
CA GLY A 6 -6.01 10.48 -10.31
C GLY A 6 -5.80 11.98 -10.54
N LYS A 7 -4.81 12.59 -9.88
CA LYS A 7 -4.39 13.98 -10.17
C LYS A 7 -3.90 14.17 -11.61
N LYS A 8 -3.38 13.11 -12.24
CA LYS A 8 -2.87 13.12 -13.62
C LYS A 8 -3.91 12.67 -14.65
N ARG A 9 -5.10 12.26 -14.21
CA ARG A 9 -6.20 11.70 -15.03
C ARG A 9 -5.76 10.49 -15.85
N VAL A 10 -5.10 9.58 -15.15
CA VAL A 10 -4.55 8.33 -15.70
C VAL A 10 -4.96 7.16 -14.81
N LEU A 11 -5.41 6.07 -15.43
CA LEU A 11 -5.74 4.80 -14.82
C LEU A 11 -4.57 3.80 -15.02
N PRO A 12 -3.68 3.64 -14.03
CA PRO A 12 -2.60 2.67 -14.11
C PRO A 12 -3.10 1.24 -13.83
N GLY A 13 -2.39 0.25 -14.37
CA GLY A 13 -2.54 -1.14 -13.97
C GLY A 13 -1.84 -1.40 -12.63
N ILE A 14 -2.45 -2.22 -11.78
CA ILE A 14 -1.89 -2.65 -10.49
C ILE A 14 -1.91 -4.17 -10.44
N PHE A 15 -0.80 -4.76 -10.03
CA PHE A 15 -0.65 -6.18 -9.76
C PHE A 15 -0.16 -6.36 -8.32
N THR A 16 -0.69 -7.36 -7.62
CA THR A 16 -0.32 -7.63 -6.22
C THR A 16 -0.18 -9.12 -5.99
N ALA A 17 0.88 -9.52 -5.28
CA ALA A 17 1.12 -10.89 -4.86
C ALA A 17 1.51 -10.94 -3.38
N LEU A 18 0.91 -11.86 -2.63
CA LEU A 18 1.26 -12.15 -1.24
C LEU A 18 2.24 -13.32 -1.22
N HIS A 19 3.36 -13.14 -0.54
CA HIS A 19 4.38 -14.16 -0.37
C HIS A 19 4.56 -14.46 1.12
N THR A 20 4.63 -15.75 1.45
CA THR A 20 4.81 -16.22 2.83
C THR A 20 6.28 -16.43 3.20
N PHE A 21 7.11 -16.76 2.21
CA PHE A 21 8.50 -17.16 2.40
C PHE A 21 9.46 -16.25 1.66
N GLY A 22 10.66 -16.09 2.23
CA GLY A 22 11.79 -15.42 1.58
C GLY A 22 12.51 -16.31 0.56
N ARG A 23 13.59 -15.79 -0.03
CA ARG A 23 14.42 -16.51 -1.00
C ARG A 23 14.99 -17.82 -0.45
N ASP A 24 15.32 -17.85 0.84
CA ASP A 24 15.84 -19.02 1.54
C ASP A 24 14.74 -19.89 2.17
N LEU A 25 13.48 -19.70 1.76
CA LEU A 25 12.28 -20.39 2.23
C LEU A 25 11.96 -20.20 3.73
N LYS A 26 12.66 -19.30 4.42
CA LYS A 26 12.30 -18.93 5.80
C LYS A 26 11.06 -18.04 5.82
N TRP A 27 10.34 -18.09 6.94
CA TRP A 27 9.14 -17.28 7.16
C TRP A 27 9.46 -15.79 7.00
N ASN A 28 8.83 -15.16 6.02
CA ASN A 28 8.97 -13.74 5.73
C ASN A 28 7.75 -13.29 4.92
N VAL A 29 6.66 -12.99 5.61
CA VAL A 29 5.41 -12.58 4.95
C VAL A 29 5.56 -11.17 4.40
N HIS A 30 5.43 -11.01 3.09
CA HIS A 30 5.52 -9.73 2.40
C HIS A 30 4.60 -9.66 1.19
N VAL A 31 4.29 -8.44 0.77
CA VAL A 31 3.45 -8.18 -0.41
C VAL A 31 4.30 -7.55 -1.49
N HIS A 32 4.31 -8.16 -2.67
CA HIS A 32 4.76 -7.53 -3.90
C HIS A 32 3.61 -6.71 -4.47
N LEU A 33 3.84 -5.42 -4.70
CA LEU A 33 2.90 -4.55 -5.38
C LEU A 33 3.62 -3.88 -6.53
N SER A 34 3.16 -4.17 -7.74
CA SER A 34 3.66 -3.57 -8.97
C SER A 34 2.61 -2.66 -9.57
N ILE A 35 3.05 -1.53 -10.11
CA ILE A 35 2.21 -0.55 -10.79
C ILE A 35 2.85 -0.21 -12.13
N THR A 36 2.05 -0.04 -13.17
CA THR A 36 2.56 0.38 -14.47
C THR A 36 3.07 1.83 -14.40
N CYS A 37 4.19 2.13 -15.06
CA CYS A 37 4.73 3.50 -15.22
C CYS A 37 3.95 4.32 -16.27
N GLY A 38 2.66 4.05 -16.38
CA GLY A 38 1.74 4.64 -17.33
C GLY A 38 0.34 4.08 -17.10
N GLY A 39 -0.62 4.58 -17.84
CA GLY A 39 -1.98 4.06 -17.77
C GLY A 39 -2.85 4.68 -18.85
N LEU A 40 -4.10 4.22 -18.91
CA LEU A 40 -5.07 4.77 -19.84
C LEU A 40 -5.60 6.12 -19.36
N THR A 41 -5.84 7.04 -20.28
CA THR A 41 -6.63 8.26 -20.02
C THR A 41 -8.07 7.90 -19.61
N ASP A 42 -8.80 8.85 -19.04
CA ASP A 42 -10.16 8.60 -18.54
C ASP A 42 -11.11 8.05 -19.62
N ASP A 43 -10.92 8.45 -20.87
CA ASP A 43 -11.66 7.97 -22.05
C ASP A 43 -11.20 6.60 -22.56
N LYS A 44 -10.16 6.02 -21.94
CA LYS A 44 -9.56 4.71 -22.22
C LYS A 44 -8.95 4.56 -23.63
N ASN A 45 -8.76 5.65 -24.37
CA ASN A 45 -8.27 5.59 -25.76
C ASN A 45 -6.76 5.83 -25.88
N THR A 46 -6.14 6.48 -24.89
CA THR A 46 -4.73 6.88 -24.98
C THR A 46 -3.94 6.36 -23.78
N TRP A 47 -2.73 5.85 -24.03
CA TRP A 47 -1.77 5.56 -22.97
C TRP A 47 -0.96 6.80 -22.63
N LYS A 48 -0.86 7.12 -21.34
CA LYS A 48 -0.06 8.24 -20.83
C LYS A 48 0.93 7.75 -19.79
N GLU A 49 2.20 8.10 -19.97
CA GLU A 49 3.26 7.77 -19.04
C GLU A 49 3.14 8.54 -17.72
N ILE A 50 3.46 7.86 -16.61
CA ILE A 50 3.50 8.45 -15.28
C ILE A 50 4.72 7.96 -14.52
N PHE A 51 5.43 8.89 -13.90
CA PHE A 51 6.52 8.59 -12.98
C PHE A 51 6.06 8.71 -11.53
N PHE A 52 6.54 7.78 -10.70
CA PHE A 52 6.34 7.78 -9.25
C PHE A 52 7.69 8.01 -8.54
N SER A 53 7.83 9.16 -7.88
CA SER A 53 8.98 9.39 -7.00
C SER A 53 8.88 8.48 -5.78
N LYS A 54 9.92 7.68 -5.54
CA LYS A 54 10.05 6.82 -4.35
C LYS A 54 9.95 7.64 -3.05
N GLN A 55 10.59 8.81 -3.02
CA GLN A 55 10.66 9.70 -1.86
C GLN A 55 9.28 10.20 -1.44
N VAL A 56 8.38 10.44 -2.41
CA VAL A 56 7.00 10.83 -2.15
C VAL A 56 6.12 9.61 -1.89
N LEU A 57 6.29 8.54 -2.67
CA LEU A 57 5.39 7.40 -2.65
C LEU A 57 5.55 6.54 -1.39
N MET A 58 6.77 6.31 -0.93
CA MET A 58 7.02 5.39 0.20
C MET A 58 6.41 5.88 1.52
N PRO A 59 6.56 7.16 1.92
CA PRO A 59 5.89 7.67 3.13
C PRO A 59 4.36 7.59 3.03
N MET A 60 3.78 7.95 1.87
CA MET A 60 2.34 7.86 1.64
C MET A 60 1.84 6.41 1.74
N TRP A 61 2.53 5.48 1.08
CA TRP A 61 2.20 4.05 1.12
C TRP A 61 2.20 3.53 2.56
N ARG A 62 3.26 3.83 3.31
CA ARG A 62 3.41 3.37 4.68
C ARG A 62 2.28 3.89 5.58
N TYR A 63 1.97 5.18 5.47
CA TYR A 63 0.87 5.78 6.20
C TYR A 63 -0.47 5.09 5.90
N GLU A 64 -0.79 4.89 4.62
CA GLU A 64 -2.06 4.28 4.20
C GLU A 64 -2.17 2.82 4.68
N VAL A 65 -1.09 2.03 4.59
CA VAL A 65 -1.08 0.63 5.08
C VAL A 65 -1.27 0.57 6.60
N ILE A 66 -0.53 1.39 7.36
CA ILE A 66 -0.68 1.43 8.82
C ILE A 66 -2.11 1.87 9.18
N ASN A 67 -2.65 2.88 8.48
CA ASN A 67 -4.00 3.33 8.72
C ASN A 67 -5.02 2.24 8.40
N LEU A 68 -4.88 1.52 7.28
CA LEU A 68 -5.74 0.40 6.91
C LEU A 68 -5.79 -0.67 8.02
N LEU A 69 -4.62 -1.13 8.48
CA LEU A 69 -4.52 -2.14 9.54
C LEU A 69 -5.07 -1.63 10.88
N ARG A 70 -4.81 -0.35 11.22
CA ARG A 70 -5.36 0.29 12.42
C ARG A 70 -6.89 0.32 12.39
N GLN A 71 -7.48 0.68 11.25
CA GLN A 71 -8.94 0.71 11.11
C GLN A 71 -9.53 -0.70 11.21
N ALA A 72 -8.90 -1.70 10.60
CA ALA A 72 -9.31 -3.09 10.75
C ALA A 72 -9.25 -3.56 12.22
N PHE A 73 -8.21 -3.16 12.96
CA PHE A 73 -8.10 -3.43 14.40
C PHE A 73 -9.22 -2.75 15.21
N ILE A 74 -9.49 -1.47 14.95
CA ILE A 74 -10.56 -0.71 15.63
C ILE A 74 -11.95 -1.32 15.35
N ARG A 75 -12.19 -1.81 14.14
CA ARG A 75 -13.44 -2.48 13.76
C ARG A 75 -13.56 -3.91 14.30
N GLY A 76 -12.52 -4.46 14.93
CA GLY A 76 -12.50 -5.83 15.43
C GLY A 76 -12.27 -6.90 14.34
N GLU A 77 -11.89 -6.50 13.13
CA GLU A 77 -11.60 -7.40 12.00
C GLU A 77 -10.17 -7.97 12.05
N LEU A 78 -9.28 -7.32 12.80
CA LEU A 78 -7.90 -7.72 12.99
C LEU A 78 -7.64 -7.93 14.47
N GLU A 79 -7.22 -9.12 14.88
CA GLU A 79 -6.71 -9.35 16.23
C GLU A 79 -5.19 -9.17 16.27
N LEU A 80 -4.73 -8.27 17.13
CA LEU A 80 -3.30 -8.08 17.39
C LEU A 80 -2.85 -8.90 18.60
N PRO A 81 -1.59 -9.38 18.61
CA PRO A 81 -0.97 -9.99 19.79
C PRO A 81 -1.10 -9.08 21.02
N LYS A 82 -1.20 -9.66 22.21
CA LYS A 82 -1.38 -8.93 23.48
C LYS A 82 -0.37 -7.78 23.66
N SER A 83 0.89 -8.01 23.29
CA SER A 83 1.97 -7.00 23.35
C SER A 83 1.73 -5.77 22.46
N LEU A 84 0.96 -5.92 21.39
CA LEU A 84 0.70 -4.88 20.40
C LEU A 84 -0.68 -4.23 20.54
N LYS A 85 -1.61 -4.78 21.35
CA LYS A 85 -2.97 -4.23 21.48
C LYS A 85 -2.98 -2.75 21.89
N LYS A 86 -2.14 -2.34 22.84
CA LYS A 86 -2.03 -0.92 23.28
C LYS A 86 -1.50 -0.01 22.16
N ALA A 87 -0.58 -0.51 21.35
CA ALA A 87 0.00 0.22 20.22
C ALA A 87 -0.95 0.30 19.02
N GLY A 88 -1.79 -0.73 18.81
CA GLY A 88 -2.72 -0.83 17.69
C GLY A 88 -3.77 0.28 17.65
N ALA A 89 -4.27 0.74 18.79
CA ALA A 89 -5.23 1.85 18.85
C ALA A 89 -4.59 3.25 18.77
N SER A 90 -3.27 3.35 18.89
CA SER A 90 -2.57 4.64 18.90
C SER A 90 -2.53 5.27 17.51
N LYS A 91 -2.86 6.58 17.44
CA LYS A 91 -2.81 7.38 16.21
C LYS A 91 -1.39 7.74 15.77
N THR A 92 -0.40 7.62 16.65
CA THR A 92 0.99 8.04 16.38
C THR A 92 1.96 6.86 16.30
N THR A 93 1.61 5.71 16.89
CA THR A 93 2.46 4.52 16.85
C THR A 93 2.54 3.97 15.43
N PHE A 94 3.70 3.39 15.09
CA PHE A 94 4.07 2.85 13.77
C PHE A 94 4.30 3.90 12.67
N ASN A 95 3.91 5.17 12.87
CA ASN A 95 4.06 6.27 11.90
C ASN A 95 5.46 6.93 11.85
N ARG A 96 6.49 6.37 12.51
CA ARG A 96 7.90 6.82 12.42
C ARG A 96 8.63 6.38 11.16
#